data_AF-A0A2R6NXE9-F1
#
_entry.id   AF-A0A2R6NXE9-F1
#
_cell.length_a   1.000
_cell.length_b   1.000
_cell.length_c   1.000
_cell.angle_alpha   90.00
_cell.angle_beta   90.00
_cell.angle_gamma   90.00
#
_symmetry.space_group_name_H-M   'P 1'
#
loop_
_entity.id
_entity.type
_entity.pdbx_description
1 polymer ?
#
loop_
_entity_poly.entity_id
_entity_poly.type
_entity_poly.pdbx_seq_one_letter_code
_entity_poly.pdbx_strand_id
1 'polypeptide(L)' 'MEANGSILTNKYSEGLPNARYYGGNEYVDELEILCQKRALQAFHLDPSKWGVNVQPYSGSVSIL' A
#
# COMPACT_ATOMS: atom_id res chain seq x y z
N MET A 1 14.86 5.21 7.87
CA MET A 1 14.11 4.42 8.86
C MET A 1 12.96 5.20 9.51
N GLU A 2 12.97 6.53 9.42
CA GLU A 2 12.01 7.46 10.03
C GLU A 2 10.54 7.18 9.70
N ALA A 3 10.22 6.80 8.44
CA ALA A 3 8.86 6.49 8.03
C ALA A 3 8.27 5.25 8.74
N ASN A 4 9.10 4.23 8.99
CA ASN A 4 8.67 2.97 9.62
C ASN A 4 8.38 3.13 11.13
N GLY A 5 8.97 4.13 11.77
CA GLY A 5 8.71 4.48 13.17
C GLY A 5 7.69 5.63 13.33
N SER A 6 6.99 6.00 12.26
CA SER A 6 6.05 7.12 12.27
C SER A 6 4.70 6.73 12.87
N ILE A 7 3.83 7.72 13.06
CA ILE A 7 2.46 7.55 13.57
C ILE A 7 1.57 6.66 12.70
N LEU A 8 1.99 6.34 11.47
CA LEU A 8 1.23 5.49 10.55
C LEU A 8 1.04 4.07 11.08
N THR A 9 1.93 3.61 11.97
CA THR A 9 1.82 2.30 12.63
C THR A 9 0.61 2.20 13.56
N ASN A 10 0.05 3.33 13.99
CA ASN A 10 -1.12 3.35 14.88
C ASN A 10 -2.45 3.14 14.15
N LYS A 11 -2.47 3.23 12.81
CA LYS A 11 -3.72 3.24 12.05
C LYS A 11 -4.09 1.86 11.53
N TYR A 12 -5.27 1.39 11.94
CA TYR A 12 -5.91 0.21 11.36
C TYR A 12 -6.63 0.58 10.06
N SER A 13 -6.26 -0.09 8.96
CA SER A 13 -6.64 0.26 7.58
C SER A 13 -6.97 -0.97 6.73
N GLU A 14 -7.70 -1.93 7.30
CA GLU A 14 -8.14 -3.13 6.56
C GLU A 14 -8.94 -2.79 5.29
N GLY A 15 -8.70 -3.56 4.24
CA GLY A 15 -9.26 -3.36 2.91
C GLY A 15 -8.23 -2.79 1.93
N LEU A 16 -8.72 -2.27 0.80
CA LEU A 16 -7.91 -1.60 -0.21
C LEU A 16 -8.18 -0.08 -0.18
N PRO A 17 -7.31 0.75 -0.80
CA PRO A 17 -7.57 2.17 -0.91
C PRO A 17 -8.95 2.44 -1.53
N ASN A 18 -9.72 3.38 -0.94
CA ASN A 18 -11.12 3.68 -1.29
C ASN A 18 -12.14 2.56 -1.02
N ALA A 19 -11.72 1.41 -0.51
CA ALA A 19 -12.56 0.26 -0.15
C ALA A 19 -12.16 -0.26 1.24
N ARG A 20 -12.11 0.66 2.21
CA ARG A 20 -11.73 0.39 3.60
C ARG A 20 -12.95 0.00 4.43
N TYR A 21 -12.76 -0.87 5.40
CA TYR A 21 -13.80 -1.22 6.37
C TYR A 21 -14.02 -0.13 7.44
N TYR A 22 -13.00 0.71 7.68
CA TYR A 22 -13.02 1.76 8.70
C TYR A 22 -12.78 3.15 8.09
N GLY A 23 -13.29 4.19 8.74
CA GLY A 23 -13.07 5.59 8.36
C GLY A 23 -11.70 6.15 8.76
N GLY A 24 -11.43 7.38 8.30
CA GLY A 24 -10.23 8.15 8.65
C GLY A 24 -8.94 7.63 8.04
N ASN A 25 -9.03 6.99 6.87
CA ASN A 25 -7.89 6.39 6.16
C ASN A 25 -7.38 7.25 4.99
N GLU A 26 -7.82 8.51 4.85
CA GLU A 26 -7.47 9.39 3.72
C GLU A 26 -5.95 9.46 3.48
N TYR A 27 -5.17 9.76 4.52
CA TYR A 27 -3.72 9.83 4.42
C TYR A 27 -3.04 8.46 4.20
N VAL A 28 -3.66 7.37 4.69
CA VAL A 28 -3.14 6.01 4.49
C VAL A 28 -3.39 5.55 3.06
N ASP A 29 -4.54 5.90 2.50
CA ASP A 29 -4.92 5.60 1.12
C ASP A 29 -4.02 6.36 0.14
N GLU A 30 -3.76 7.65 0.38
CA GLU A 30 -2.79 8.41 -0.41
C GLU A 30 -1.40 7.77 -0.40
N LEU A 31 -0.94 7.34 0.77
CA LEU A 31 0.36 6.68 0.92
C LEU A 31 0.42 5.33 0.19
N GLU A 32 -0.62 4.50 0.31
CA GLU A 32 -0.68 3.20 -0.35
C GLU A 32 -0.74 3.34 -1.88
N ILE A 33 -1.56 4.27 -2.39
CA ILE A 33 -1.64 4.57 -3.83
C ILE A 33 -0.29 5.08 -4.36
N LEU A 34 0.40 5.94 -3.61
CA LEU A 34 1.73 6.41 -3.97
C LEU A 34 2.75 5.27 -4.02
N CYS A 35 2.69 4.35 -3.06
CA CYS A 35 3.55 3.17 -3.01
C CYS A 35 3.32 2.26 -4.23
N GLN A 36 2.06 1.95 -4.55
CA GLN A 36 1.69 1.16 -5.73
C GLN A 36 2.19 1.81 -7.03
N LYS A 37 1.98 3.12 -7.19
CA LYS A 37 2.46 3.86 -8.37
C LYS A 37 3.98 3.79 -8.51
N ARG A 38 4.73 3.99 -7.42
CA ARG A 38 6.20 3.92 -7.42
C ARG A 38 6.69 2.50 -7.74
N ALA A 39 6.03 1.47 -7.23
CA ALA A 39 6.38 0.09 -7.54
C ALA A 39 6.22 -0.20 -9.04
N LEU A 40 5.09 0.16 -9.65
CA LEU A 40 4.88 -0.02 -11.10
C LEU A 40 5.91 0.75 -11.92
N GLN A 41 6.23 1.99 -11.52
CA GLN A 41 7.26 2.81 -12.18
C GLN A 41 8.66 2.19 -12.07
N ALA A 42 9.04 1.66 -10.91
CA ALA A 42 10.35 1.04 -10.69
C ALA A 42 10.58 -0.18 -11.60
N PHE A 43 9.52 -0.93 -11.90
CA PHE A 43 9.57 -2.09 -12.80
C PHE A 43 9.17 -1.77 -14.25
N HIS A 44 8.97 -0.49 -14.60
CA HIS A 44 8.58 -0.03 -15.93
C HIS A 44 7.30 -0.70 -16.46
N LEU A 45 6.35 -0.95 -15.56
CA LEU A 45 5.10 -1.63 -15.87
C LEU A 45 4.00 -0.62 -16.25
N ASP A 46 3.22 -0.96 -17.27
CA ASP A 46 2.03 -0.21 -17.67
C ASP A 46 0.90 -0.44 -16.65
N PRO A 47 0.41 0.62 -15.96
CA PRO A 47 -0.66 0.48 -14.96
C PRO A 47 -1.99 -0.04 -15.53
N SER A 48 -2.20 0.05 -16.85
CA SER A 48 -3.41 -0.51 -17.48
C SER A 48 -3.34 -2.04 -17.63
N LYS A 49 -2.13 -2.61 -17.58
CA LYS A 49 -1.87 -4.05 -17.74
C LYS A 49 -1.47 -4.73 -16.43
N TRP A 50 -0.88 -3.98 -15.51
CA TRP A 50 -0.31 -4.49 -14.28
C TRP A 50 -0.83 -3.73 -13.07
N GLY A 51 -1.38 -4.49 -12.12
CA GLY A 51 -1.62 -4.02 -10.75
C GLY A 51 -0.51 -4.50 -9.82
N VAL A 52 -0.44 -3.90 -8.64
CA VAL A 52 0.50 -4.32 -7.59
C VAL A 52 -0.18 -4.26 -6.23
N ASN A 53 0.00 -5.30 -5.42
CA ASN A 53 -0.38 -5.30 -4.01
C ASN A 53 0.88 -5.06 -3.17
N VAL A 54 0.86 -4.00 -2.36
CA VAL A 54 1.98 -3.56 -1.51
C VAL A 54 1.76 -3.85 -0.02
N GLN A 55 0.69 -4.58 0.33
CA GLN A 55 0.33 -4.95 1.70
C GLN A 55 1.02 -6.20 2.27
N PRO A 56 1.56 -7.17 1.49
CA PRO A 56 2.19 -8.36 2.08
C PRO A 56 3.32 -8.00 3.04
N TYR A 57 3.23 -8.50 4.28
CA TYR A 57 4.17 -8.18 5.36
C TYR A 57 5.61 -8.67 5.13
N SER A 58 5.79 -9.68 4.27
CA SER A 58 7.08 -10.29 3.94
C SER A 58 6.94 -11.18 2.71
N GLY A 59 8.07 -11.57 2.11
CA GLY A 59 8.09 -12.44 0.92
C GLY A 59 7.45 -13.82 1.15
N SER A 60 7.53 -14.36 2.36
CA SER A 60 6.89 -15.65 2.67
C SER A 60 5.36 -15.55 2.63
N VAL A 61 4.80 -14.42 3.06
CA VAL A 61 3.34 -14.19 3.03
C VAL A 61 2.85 -13.65 1.70
N SER A 62 3.74 -13.16 0.82
CA SER A 62 3.35 -12.73 -0.52
C SER A 62 3.15 -13.89 -1.51
N ILE A 63 3.67 -15.07 -1.18
CA ILE A 63 3.62 -16.28 -2.01
C ILE A 63 2.42 -17.17 -1.70
N LEU A 64 1.88 -17.05 -0.48
CA LEU A 64 0.71 -17.78 0.01
C LEU A 64 -0.58 -17.08 -0.45
#